data_AF-A0A099KZ54-F1
#
_entry.id   AF-A0A099KZ54-F1
#
_cell.length_a   1.000
_cell.length_b   1.000
_cell.length_c   1.000
_cell.angle_alpha   90.00
_cell.angle_beta   90.00
_cell.angle_gamma   90.00
#
_symmetry.space_group_name_H-M   'P 1'
#
loop_
_entity.id
_entity.type
_entity.pdbx_description
1 polymer ?
#
loop_
_entity_poly.entity_id
_entity_poly.type
_entity_poly.pdbx_seq_one_letter_code
_entity_poly.pdbx_strand_id
1 'polypeptide(L)'
;MNLQQALLEIGNVQDSELPIAGLEFVKANWSEFYPELERLIDQFIANDTSLTDDQQVILYFGTLLLAELKYSPALEKCLQLFARSDTFLTPIEAVFGDALTELTPTLFYNVVDGNTQALCNYIVDGHQAMYCKASAIEAVFAQYEAGIIDEFVLSAHVTRWITVFLALPSSTNSFLISALADSCIEYQLDNFKDQFIELCKKDLGDKGLFDEDRFKYDEVKAWQRAGTPKLIESGMIQTDFNVVDTLSAWADDDSEDEELDNISNEGFDDFESLMGEGGLLANILYDENTILENSVPVSSLPTAGRNDPCPCGSGKKYKKCCLR
;
A
#
# COMPACT_ATOMS: atom_id res chain seq x y z
N MET A 1 -15.41 -32.51 -1.12
CA MET A 1 -14.53 -31.70 -1.97
C MET A 1 -13.15 -32.35 -2.00
N ASN A 2 -12.42 -32.24 -3.12
CA ASN A 2 -10.99 -32.56 -3.19
C ASN A 2 -10.19 -31.26 -3.45
N LEU A 3 -8.86 -31.31 -3.37
CA LEU A 3 -8.02 -30.11 -3.54
C LEU A 3 -8.28 -29.40 -4.87
N GLN A 4 -8.37 -30.13 -5.98
CA GLN A 4 -8.62 -29.53 -7.30
C GLN A 4 -9.98 -28.80 -7.37
N GLN A 5 -11.01 -29.36 -6.73
CA GLN A 5 -12.33 -28.73 -6.63
C GLN A 5 -12.27 -27.46 -5.77
N ALA A 6 -11.55 -27.49 -4.64
CA ALA A 6 -11.38 -26.32 -3.79
C ALA A 6 -10.61 -25.19 -4.50
N LEU A 7 -9.54 -25.52 -5.22
CA LEU A 7 -8.78 -24.54 -6.01
C LEU A 7 -9.62 -23.94 -7.14
N LEU A 8 -10.48 -24.74 -7.78
CA LEU A 8 -11.40 -24.24 -8.80
C LEU A 8 -12.45 -23.30 -8.21
N GLU A 9 -12.96 -23.62 -7.00
CA GLU A 9 -13.89 -22.75 -6.28
C GLU A 9 -13.24 -21.43 -5.88
N ILE A 10 -12.00 -21.47 -5.38
CA ILE A 10 -11.22 -20.27 -5.03
C ILE A 10 -10.86 -19.47 -6.28
N GLY A 11 -10.47 -20.11 -7.39
CA GLY A 11 -10.04 -19.41 -8.60
C GLY A 11 -11.19 -18.77 -9.39
N ASN A 12 -12.42 -19.25 -9.21
CA ASN A 12 -13.60 -18.81 -9.97
C ASN A 12 -14.59 -18.00 -9.10
N VAL A 13 -14.07 -17.08 -8.30
CA VAL A 13 -14.90 -16.13 -7.54
C VAL A 13 -15.69 -15.29 -8.56
N GLN A 14 -17.01 -15.43 -8.54
CA GLN A 14 -17.92 -14.57 -9.31
C GLN A 14 -18.30 -13.38 -8.42
N ASP A 15 -18.14 -12.17 -8.98
CA ASP A 15 -18.43 -10.84 -8.44
C ASP A 15 -19.19 -10.82 -7.10
N SER A 16 -18.41 -10.71 -6.02
CA SER A 16 -18.77 -10.28 -4.65
C SER A 16 -19.00 -11.35 -3.56
N GLU A 17 -18.95 -12.66 -3.84
CA GLU A 17 -19.04 -13.69 -2.77
C GLU A 17 -17.69 -14.36 -2.47
N LEU A 18 -17.25 -14.34 -1.20
CA LEU A 18 -16.04 -15.03 -0.75
C LEU A 18 -16.16 -16.56 -0.93
N PRO A 19 -15.13 -17.27 -1.42
CA PRO A 19 -15.15 -18.72 -1.66
C PRO A 19 -14.97 -19.52 -0.36
N ILE A 20 -15.85 -19.31 0.63
CA ILE A 20 -15.71 -19.77 2.01
C ILE A 20 -15.49 -21.29 2.09
N ALA A 21 -16.27 -22.10 1.35
CA ALA A 21 -16.11 -23.56 1.44
C ALA A 21 -14.77 -24.02 0.87
N GLY A 22 -14.30 -23.40 -0.23
CA GLY A 22 -12.96 -23.55 -0.76
C GLY A 22 -11.87 -23.22 0.27
N LEU A 23 -11.97 -22.05 0.92
CA LEU A 23 -11.02 -21.58 1.94
C LEU A 23 -10.97 -22.50 3.16
N GLU A 24 -12.12 -22.87 3.72
CA GLU A 24 -12.20 -23.80 4.85
C GLU A 24 -11.62 -25.18 4.51
N PHE A 25 -11.83 -25.64 3.27
CA PHE A 25 -11.26 -26.91 2.83
C PHE A 25 -9.74 -26.87 2.74
N VAL A 26 -9.14 -25.84 2.12
CA VAL A 26 -7.68 -25.75 2.01
C VAL A 26 -7.02 -25.54 3.37
N LYS A 27 -7.67 -24.80 4.29
CA LYS A 27 -7.24 -24.69 5.70
C LYS A 27 -7.22 -26.05 6.38
N ALA A 28 -8.30 -26.83 6.26
CA ALA A 28 -8.38 -28.16 6.86
C ALA A 28 -7.40 -29.19 6.26
N ASN A 29 -6.92 -28.95 5.02
CA ASN A 29 -6.00 -29.83 4.29
C ASN A 29 -4.66 -29.13 3.99
N TRP A 30 -4.18 -28.30 4.93
CA TRP A 30 -3.04 -27.41 4.74
C TRP A 30 -1.77 -28.09 4.22
N SER A 31 -1.45 -29.30 4.70
CA SER A 31 -0.27 -30.05 4.26
C SER A 31 -0.31 -30.46 2.78
N GLU A 32 -1.50 -30.57 2.20
CA GLU A 32 -1.68 -30.84 0.77
C GLU A 32 -1.72 -29.55 -0.06
N PHE A 33 -2.25 -28.46 0.50
CA PHE A 33 -2.38 -27.17 -0.19
C PHE A 33 -1.09 -26.35 -0.20
N TYR A 34 -0.36 -26.28 0.93
CA TYR A 34 0.83 -25.41 1.04
C TYR A 34 1.88 -25.66 -0.07
N PRO A 35 2.21 -26.90 -0.47
CA PRO A 35 3.14 -27.12 -1.58
C PRO A 35 2.68 -26.49 -2.92
N GLU A 36 1.38 -26.40 -3.16
CA GLU A 36 0.84 -25.72 -4.35
C GLU A 36 0.93 -24.20 -4.22
N LEU A 37 0.62 -23.65 -3.04
CA LEU A 37 0.81 -22.23 -2.76
C LEU A 37 2.29 -21.82 -2.91
N GLU A 38 3.21 -22.59 -2.33
CA GLU A 38 4.65 -22.37 -2.43
C GLU A 38 5.11 -22.40 -3.90
N ARG A 39 4.58 -23.32 -4.71
CA ARG A 39 4.84 -23.37 -6.16
C ARG A 39 4.37 -22.10 -6.88
N LEU A 40 3.22 -21.53 -6.51
CA LEU A 40 2.70 -20.29 -7.07
C LEU A 40 3.56 -19.08 -6.65
N ILE A 41 3.98 -19.02 -5.39
CA ILE A 41 4.91 -18.00 -4.90
C ILE A 41 6.22 -18.06 -5.70
N ASP A 42 6.80 -19.25 -5.88
CA ASP A 42 8.02 -19.43 -6.66
C ASP A 42 7.87 -19.03 -8.13
N GLN A 43 6.73 -19.39 -8.73
CA GLN A 43 6.41 -19.00 -10.10
C GLN A 43 6.30 -17.48 -10.24
N PHE A 44 5.64 -16.80 -9.30
CA PHE A 44 5.53 -15.34 -9.28
C PHE A 44 6.89 -14.66 -9.06
N ILE A 45 7.70 -15.14 -8.11
CA ILE A 45 9.05 -14.61 -7.85
C ILE A 45 9.92 -14.70 -9.10
N ALA A 46 9.84 -15.83 -9.82
CA ALA A 46 10.60 -16.06 -11.05
C ALA A 46 10.13 -15.19 -12.22
N ASN A 47 8.81 -15.03 -12.39
CA ASN A 47 8.19 -14.14 -13.37
C ASN A 47 6.81 -13.69 -12.87
N ASP A 48 6.72 -12.42 -12.47
CA ASP A 48 5.56 -11.82 -11.82
C ASP A 48 4.36 -11.57 -12.77
N THR A 49 4.52 -11.85 -14.06
CA THR A 49 3.44 -11.80 -15.06
C THR A 49 2.97 -13.19 -15.53
N SER A 50 3.50 -14.27 -14.93
CA SER A 50 3.28 -15.63 -15.42
C SER A 50 2.06 -16.34 -14.83
N LEU A 51 1.45 -15.79 -13.77
CA LEU A 51 0.26 -16.37 -13.16
C LEU A 51 -0.98 -16.03 -13.97
N THR A 52 -1.87 -17.01 -14.15
CA THR A 52 -3.23 -16.77 -14.65
C THR A 52 -4.08 -16.09 -13.57
N ASP A 53 -5.21 -15.49 -13.94
CA ASP A 53 -6.11 -14.82 -13.00
C ASP A 53 -6.53 -15.76 -11.85
N ASP A 54 -6.98 -16.99 -12.15
CA ASP A 54 -7.28 -18.01 -11.14
C ASP A 54 -6.11 -18.27 -10.16
N GLN A 55 -4.87 -18.26 -10.68
CA GLN A 55 -3.67 -18.48 -9.88
C GLN A 55 -3.33 -17.28 -9.00
N GLN A 56 -3.61 -16.07 -9.47
CA GLN A 56 -3.48 -14.84 -8.68
C GLN A 56 -4.47 -14.85 -7.51
N VAL A 57 -5.72 -15.28 -7.74
CA VAL A 57 -6.72 -15.41 -6.67
C VAL A 57 -6.32 -16.47 -5.64
N ILE A 58 -5.80 -17.62 -6.09
CA ILE A 58 -5.27 -18.65 -5.18
C ILE A 58 -4.05 -18.12 -4.39
N LEU A 59 -3.15 -17.37 -5.04
CA LEU A 59 -2.00 -16.76 -4.40
C LEU A 59 -2.44 -15.74 -3.33
N TYR A 60 -3.43 -14.89 -3.64
CA TYR A 60 -4.01 -13.92 -2.72
C TYR A 60 -4.53 -14.59 -1.45
N PHE A 61 -5.54 -15.46 -1.58
CA PHE A 61 -6.16 -16.10 -0.42
C PHE A 61 -5.19 -17.04 0.32
N GLY A 62 -4.39 -17.81 -0.42
CA GLY A 62 -3.41 -18.70 0.18
C GLY A 62 -2.38 -17.93 1.02
N THR A 63 -1.97 -16.75 0.57
CA THR A 63 -1.05 -15.89 1.33
C THR A 63 -1.70 -15.34 2.60
N LEU A 64 -2.95 -14.88 2.55
CA LEU A 64 -3.66 -14.43 3.75
C LEU A 64 -3.86 -15.58 4.75
N LEU A 65 -4.09 -16.81 4.28
CA LEU A 65 -4.17 -18.00 5.13
C LEU A 65 -2.85 -18.30 5.86
N LEU A 66 -1.69 -17.88 5.34
CA LEU A 66 -0.43 -17.99 6.08
C LEU A 66 -0.46 -17.17 7.37
N ALA A 67 -1.09 -15.98 7.32
CA ALA A 67 -1.27 -15.11 8.48
C ALA A 67 -2.26 -15.73 9.48
N GLU A 68 -3.43 -16.19 9.01
CA GLU A 68 -4.46 -16.79 9.87
C GLU A 68 -3.93 -18.04 10.59
N LEU A 69 -3.19 -18.89 9.88
CA LEU A 69 -2.60 -20.10 10.43
C LEU A 69 -1.27 -19.86 11.16
N LYS A 70 -0.77 -18.61 11.21
CA LYS A 70 0.53 -18.23 11.79
C LYS A 70 1.66 -19.16 11.30
N TYR A 71 1.66 -19.48 10.01
CA TYR A 71 2.48 -20.55 9.43
C TYR A 71 3.93 -20.09 9.17
N SER A 72 4.74 -20.08 10.22
CA SER A 72 6.13 -19.58 10.19
C SER A 72 7.10 -20.25 9.20
N PRO A 73 6.94 -21.52 8.77
CA PRO A 73 7.80 -22.09 7.73
C PRO A 73 7.77 -21.32 6.39
N ALA A 74 6.71 -20.55 6.13
CA ALA A 74 6.60 -19.75 4.91
C ALA A 74 7.30 -18.39 4.98
N LEU A 75 7.87 -18.00 6.13
CA LEU A 75 8.44 -16.65 6.34
C LEU A 75 9.39 -16.24 5.21
N GLU A 76 10.34 -17.10 4.83
CA GLU A 76 11.29 -16.80 3.77
C GLU A 76 10.59 -16.53 2.43
N LYS A 77 9.59 -17.35 2.08
CA LYS A 77 8.80 -17.20 0.84
C LYS A 77 7.95 -15.95 0.86
N CYS A 78 7.33 -15.62 2.00
CA CYS A 78 6.60 -14.36 2.18
C CYS A 78 7.52 -13.16 1.94
N LEU A 79 8.69 -13.11 2.60
CA LEU A 79 9.61 -11.99 2.43
C LEU A 79 10.11 -11.87 0.98
N GLN A 80 10.34 -12.98 0.29
CA GLN A 80 10.71 -12.95 -1.14
C GLN A 80 9.57 -12.48 -2.04
N LEU A 81 8.32 -12.92 -1.78
CA LEU A 81 7.13 -12.51 -2.52
C LEU A 81 6.91 -11.00 -2.40
N PHE A 82 7.02 -10.45 -1.20
CA PHE A 82 6.83 -9.03 -0.93
C PHE A 82 8.11 -8.19 -1.13
N ALA A 83 9.20 -8.76 -1.65
CA ALA A 83 10.41 -7.99 -2.02
C ALA A 83 10.30 -7.33 -3.42
N ARG A 84 9.14 -7.34 -4.06
CA ARG A 84 8.94 -6.78 -5.42
C ARG A 84 8.74 -5.27 -5.38
N SER A 85 8.74 -4.64 -6.55
CA SER A 85 8.20 -3.27 -6.66
C SER A 85 6.71 -3.33 -6.35
N ASP A 86 6.24 -2.48 -5.44
CA ASP A 86 4.88 -2.51 -4.87
C ASP A 86 4.14 -1.18 -5.05
N THR A 87 4.63 -0.31 -5.94
CA THR A 87 3.93 0.91 -6.34
C THR A 87 2.74 0.60 -7.25
N PHE A 88 1.96 1.64 -7.58
CA PHE A 88 0.78 1.53 -8.45
C PHE A 88 1.07 0.83 -9.80
N LEU A 89 0.12 0.00 -10.26
CA LEU A 89 0.20 -0.79 -11.51
C LEU A 89 1.37 -1.78 -11.56
N THR A 90 1.80 -2.28 -10.41
CA THR A 90 2.79 -3.35 -10.34
C THR A 90 2.09 -4.71 -10.28
N PRO A 91 2.75 -5.81 -10.74
CA PRO A 91 2.13 -7.12 -10.70
C PRO A 91 1.73 -7.60 -9.30
N ILE A 92 2.42 -7.16 -8.25
CA ILE A 92 2.06 -7.52 -6.87
C ILE A 92 0.81 -6.76 -6.42
N GLU A 93 0.67 -5.49 -6.82
CA GLU A 93 -0.52 -4.68 -6.56
C GLU A 93 -1.73 -5.23 -7.32
N ALA A 94 -1.56 -5.75 -8.55
CA ALA A 94 -2.62 -6.45 -9.26
C ALA A 94 -3.15 -7.70 -8.55
N VAL A 95 -2.31 -8.38 -7.74
CA VAL A 95 -2.72 -9.57 -6.97
C VAL A 95 -3.35 -9.18 -5.63
N PHE A 96 -2.78 -8.21 -4.93
CA PHE A 96 -3.13 -7.92 -3.53
C PHE A 96 -4.02 -6.69 -3.34
N GLY A 97 -4.07 -5.76 -4.30
CA GLY A 97 -4.82 -4.52 -4.18
C GLY A 97 -4.55 -3.82 -2.85
N ASP A 98 -5.61 -3.37 -2.19
CA ASP A 98 -5.54 -2.68 -0.89
C ASP A 98 -4.99 -3.58 0.24
N ALA A 99 -5.14 -4.91 0.14
CA ALA A 99 -4.56 -5.82 1.12
C ALA A 99 -3.03 -5.74 1.18
N LEU A 100 -2.38 -5.23 0.11
CA LEU A 100 -0.95 -5.00 0.07
C LEU A 100 -0.49 -4.03 1.16
N THR A 101 -1.27 -2.99 1.45
CA THR A 101 -0.96 -2.02 2.52
C THR A 101 -1.69 -2.33 3.82
N GLU A 102 -2.93 -2.82 3.76
CA GLU A 102 -3.79 -3.02 4.93
C GLU A 102 -3.51 -4.34 5.67
N LEU A 103 -3.17 -5.44 4.97
CA LEU A 103 -3.05 -6.77 5.58
C LEU A 103 -1.62 -7.31 5.63
N THR A 104 -0.69 -6.75 4.84
CA THR A 104 0.74 -7.13 4.91
C THR A 104 1.37 -6.94 6.30
N PRO A 105 1.06 -5.89 7.09
CA PRO A 105 1.58 -5.76 8.46
C PRO A 105 1.13 -6.93 9.34
N THR A 106 -0.14 -7.31 9.25
CA THR A 106 -0.73 -8.48 9.93
C THR A 106 -0.08 -9.78 9.49
N LEU A 107 0.13 -9.96 8.18
CA LEU A 107 0.83 -11.13 7.62
C LEU A 107 2.24 -11.26 8.19
N PHE A 108 3.03 -10.19 8.13
CA PHE A 108 4.40 -10.22 8.63
C PHE A 108 4.44 -10.45 10.14
N TYR A 109 3.58 -9.80 10.91
CA TYR A 109 3.51 -10.00 12.36
C TYR A 109 3.16 -11.45 12.74
N ASN A 110 2.21 -12.07 12.03
CA ASN A 110 1.73 -13.42 12.35
C ASN A 110 2.67 -14.54 11.86
N VAL A 111 3.34 -14.35 10.72
CA VAL A 111 4.23 -15.38 10.12
C VAL A 111 5.65 -15.34 10.69
N VAL A 112 6.13 -14.19 11.18
CA VAL A 112 7.53 -14.04 11.62
C VAL A 112 7.88 -14.85 12.88
N ASP A 113 6.91 -15.24 13.70
CA ASP A 113 7.10 -16.08 14.91
C ASP A 113 8.27 -15.60 15.80
N GLY A 114 8.29 -14.31 16.08
CA GLY A 114 9.32 -13.67 16.92
C GLY A 114 10.70 -13.53 16.27
N ASN A 115 10.90 -13.93 15.02
CA ASN A 115 12.13 -13.70 14.26
C ASN A 115 12.26 -12.25 13.77
N THR A 116 12.25 -11.29 14.70
CA THR A 116 12.36 -9.84 14.43
C THR A 116 13.54 -9.52 13.50
N GLN A 117 14.66 -10.23 13.64
CA GLN A 117 15.86 -10.00 12.84
C GLN A 117 15.64 -10.24 11.34
N ALA A 118 14.75 -11.16 10.95
CA ALA A 118 14.40 -11.39 9.56
C ALA A 118 13.69 -10.17 8.95
N LEU A 119 12.69 -9.61 9.63
CA LEU A 119 12.01 -8.36 9.21
C LEU A 119 13.01 -7.19 9.17
N CYS A 120 13.83 -7.03 10.20
CA CYS A 120 14.85 -5.98 10.25
C CYS A 120 15.87 -6.07 9.11
N ASN A 121 16.19 -7.28 8.63
CA ASN A 121 17.07 -7.48 7.48
C ASN A 121 16.36 -7.16 6.17
N TYR A 122 15.12 -7.60 6.02
CA TYR A 122 14.27 -7.29 4.88
C TYR A 122 14.12 -5.75 4.70
N ILE A 123 13.80 -5.02 5.77
CA ILE A 123 13.63 -3.55 5.74
C ILE A 123 14.83 -2.81 5.11
N VAL A 124 16.06 -3.26 5.40
CA VAL A 124 17.28 -2.60 4.92
C VAL A 124 17.87 -3.21 3.66
N ASP A 125 17.27 -4.28 3.13
CA ASP A 125 17.78 -4.95 1.94
C ASP A 125 17.55 -4.11 0.67
N GLY A 126 18.28 -4.41 -0.41
CA GLY A 126 18.33 -3.60 -1.63
C GLY A 126 17.09 -3.64 -2.54
N HIS A 127 16.00 -4.28 -2.11
CA HIS A 127 14.78 -4.42 -2.91
C HIS A 127 13.91 -3.16 -2.93
N GLN A 128 12.96 -3.13 -3.87
CA GLN A 128 12.17 -1.94 -4.25
C GLN A 128 10.80 -1.83 -3.57
N ALA A 129 10.51 -2.71 -2.61
CA ALA A 129 9.21 -2.76 -1.93
C ALA A 129 9.10 -1.60 -0.94
N MET A 130 8.49 -0.50 -1.35
CA MET A 130 8.32 0.70 -0.55
C MET A 130 7.30 0.49 0.57
N TYR A 131 6.10 0.04 0.23
CA TYR A 131 5.00 -0.15 1.18
C TYR A 131 5.23 -1.37 2.05
N CYS A 132 5.67 -2.48 1.48
CA CYS A 132 5.91 -3.70 2.26
C CYS A 132 7.05 -3.51 3.27
N LYS A 133 8.05 -2.68 2.98
CA LYS A 133 9.06 -2.29 3.99
C LYS A 133 8.46 -1.47 5.12
N ALA A 134 7.50 -0.58 4.85
CA ALA A 134 6.77 0.12 5.91
C ALA A 134 5.91 -0.86 6.72
N SER A 135 5.21 -1.80 6.09
CA SER A 135 4.48 -2.87 6.78
C SER A 135 5.37 -3.73 7.67
N ALA A 136 6.62 -3.99 7.26
CA ALA A 136 7.59 -4.69 8.10
C ALA A 136 8.05 -3.84 9.30
N ILE A 137 8.16 -2.52 9.16
CA ILE A 137 8.42 -1.61 10.28
C ILE A 137 7.25 -1.71 11.28
N GLU A 138 6.01 -1.57 10.82
CA GLU A 138 4.80 -1.67 11.63
C GLU A 138 4.73 -3.01 12.39
N ALA A 139 5.02 -4.13 11.71
CA ALA A 139 5.07 -5.45 12.34
C ALA A 139 6.13 -5.53 13.47
N VAL A 140 7.31 -4.91 13.31
CA VAL A 140 8.34 -4.86 14.37
C VAL A 140 7.89 -3.98 15.54
N PHE A 141 7.21 -2.86 15.28
CA PHE A 141 6.63 -2.03 16.34
C PHE A 141 5.51 -2.75 17.09
N ALA A 142 4.66 -3.51 16.41
CA ALA A 142 3.67 -4.38 17.04
C ALA A 142 4.30 -5.50 17.88
N GLN A 143 5.47 -6.04 17.48
CA GLN A 143 6.22 -6.96 18.34
C GLN A 143 6.67 -6.31 19.65
N TYR A 144 7.03 -5.01 19.63
CA TYR A 144 7.30 -4.26 20.85
C TYR A 144 6.02 -4.03 21.67
N GLU A 145 4.89 -3.69 21.03
CA GLU A 145 3.59 -3.57 21.70
C GLU A 145 3.20 -4.86 22.44
N ALA A 146 3.40 -6.01 21.80
CA ALA A 146 3.12 -7.33 22.35
C ALA A 146 4.16 -7.80 23.39
N GLY A 147 5.25 -7.04 23.61
CA GLY A 147 6.33 -7.40 24.54
C GLY A 147 7.23 -8.54 24.05
N ILE A 148 7.24 -8.84 22.75
CA ILE A 148 8.13 -9.84 22.12
C ILE A 148 9.58 -9.32 22.11
N ILE A 149 9.74 -8.02 21.86
CA ILE A 149 11.01 -7.30 21.97
C ILE A 149 10.88 -6.17 22.99
N ASP A 150 12.01 -5.73 23.56
CA ASP A 150 12.04 -4.58 24.46
C ASP A 150 12.46 -3.29 23.73
N GLU A 151 12.35 -2.16 24.43
CA GLU A 151 12.70 -0.84 23.90
C GLU A 151 14.19 -0.74 23.48
N PHE A 152 15.08 -1.49 24.14
CA PHE A 152 16.50 -1.51 23.80
C PHE A 152 16.73 -2.14 22.43
N VAL A 153 16.11 -3.30 22.18
CA VAL A 153 16.15 -3.99 20.88
C VAL A 153 15.51 -3.14 19.79
N LEU A 154 14.31 -2.58 20.04
CA LEU A 154 13.63 -1.72 19.07
C LEU A 154 14.50 -0.50 18.73
N SER A 155 15.02 0.21 19.74
CA SER A 155 15.86 1.40 19.53
C SER A 155 17.14 1.10 18.72
N ALA A 156 17.74 -0.07 18.92
CA ALA A 156 18.89 -0.49 18.13
C ALA A 156 18.53 -0.66 16.64
N HIS A 157 17.37 -1.24 16.35
CA HIS A 157 16.88 -1.39 14.98
C HIS A 157 16.48 -0.05 14.34
N VAL A 158 15.74 0.81 15.04
CA VAL A 158 15.40 2.17 14.58
C VAL A 158 16.67 2.95 14.21
N THR A 159 17.69 2.91 15.07
CA THR A 159 18.99 3.56 14.79
C THR A 159 19.66 3.01 13.53
N ARG A 160 19.64 1.69 13.35
CA ARG A 160 20.19 1.03 12.15
C ARG A 160 19.44 1.46 10.89
N TRP A 161 18.11 1.49 10.93
CA TRP A 161 17.27 1.86 9.79
C TRP A 161 17.49 3.30 9.37
N ILE A 162 17.46 4.25 10.33
CA ILE A 162 17.77 5.66 10.06
C ILE A 162 19.14 5.79 9.38
N THR A 163 20.15 5.09 9.91
CA THR A 163 21.51 5.12 9.34
C THR A 163 21.53 4.65 7.88
N VAL A 164 20.84 3.54 7.57
CA VAL A 164 20.78 2.98 6.20
C VAL A 164 20.01 3.89 5.25
N PHE A 165 18.83 4.36 5.65
CA PHE A 165 17.98 5.19 4.80
C PHE A 165 18.67 6.52 4.44
N LEU A 166 19.37 7.13 5.40
CA LEU A 166 20.15 8.35 5.16
C LEU A 166 21.40 8.12 4.30
N ALA A 167 22.00 6.93 4.36
CA ALA A 167 23.18 6.60 3.56
C ALA A 167 22.84 6.34 2.08
N LEU A 168 21.58 5.99 1.78
CA LEU A 168 21.11 5.64 0.43
C LEU A 168 19.87 6.48 0.04
N PRO A 169 20.00 7.79 -0.25
CA PRO A 169 18.83 8.62 -0.54
C PRO A 169 18.06 8.14 -1.79
N SER A 170 16.75 7.93 -1.63
CA SER A 170 15.79 7.56 -2.68
C SER A 170 14.38 7.97 -2.25
N SER A 171 13.42 8.02 -3.18
CA SER A 171 12.01 8.24 -2.83
C SER A 171 11.50 7.20 -1.82
N THR A 172 11.86 5.93 -2.02
CA THR A 172 11.57 4.85 -1.06
C THR A 172 12.13 5.13 0.31
N ASN A 173 13.39 5.53 0.43
CA ASN A 173 13.99 5.78 1.74
C ASN A 173 13.47 7.07 2.39
N SER A 174 13.09 8.09 1.62
CA SER A 174 12.38 9.25 2.15
C SER A 174 11.00 8.88 2.70
N PHE A 175 10.26 8.05 1.97
CA PHE A 175 8.99 7.47 2.45
C PHE A 175 9.19 6.65 3.73
N LEU A 176 10.20 5.77 3.77
CA LEU A 176 10.48 4.93 4.93
C LEU A 176 10.95 5.71 6.16
N ILE A 177 11.71 6.79 5.98
CA ILE A 177 12.05 7.72 7.07
C ILE A 177 10.78 8.33 7.66
N SER A 178 9.82 8.68 6.81
CA SER A 178 8.53 9.25 7.20
C SER A 178 7.67 8.25 7.97
N ALA A 179 7.49 7.04 7.41
CA ALA A 179 6.76 5.96 8.08
C ALA A 179 7.40 5.53 9.42
N LEU A 180 8.74 5.54 9.49
CA LEU A 180 9.46 5.27 10.73
C LEU A 180 9.25 6.36 11.77
N ALA A 181 9.21 7.63 11.35
CA ALA A 181 8.96 8.76 12.23
C ALA A 181 7.53 8.71 12.79
N ASP A 182 6.53 8.39 11.96
CA ASP A 182 5.15 8.13 12.40
C ASP A 182 5.10 7.06 13.51
N SER A 183 5.74 5.91 13.26
CA SER A 183 5.80 4.80 14.22
C SER A 183 6.49 5.23 15.53
N CYS A 184 7.59 5.97 15.46
CA CYS A 184 8.28 6.47 16.66
C CYS A 184 7.41 7.45 17.47
N ILE A 185 6.63 8.30 16.80
CA ILE A 185 5.71 9.24 17.46
C ILE A 185 4.55 8.50 18.11
N GLU A 186 3.94 7.55 17.41
CA GLU A 186 2.83 6.74 17.89
C GLU A 186 3.22 5.95 19.15
N TYR A 187 4.44 5.40 19.16
CA TYR A 187 4.96 4.62 20.29
C TYR A 187 5.70 5.45 21.34
N GLN A 188 5.76 6.77 21.17
CA GLN A 188 6.42 7.71 22.10
C GLN A 188 7.88 7.35 22.39
N LEU A 189 8.65 7.01 21.33
CA LEU A 189 10.10 6.77 21.45
C LEU A 189 10.87 8.09 21.57
N ASP A 190 10.73 8.75 22.71
CA ASP A 190 11.20 10.12 22.98
C ASP A 190 12.71 10.31 22.79
N ASN A 191 13.50 9.23 22.90
CA ASN A 191 14.93 9.24 22.63
C ASN A 191 15.28 9.60 21.18
N PHE A 192 14.35 9.43 20.22
CA PHE A 192 14.56 9.80 18.81
C PHE A 192 14.01 11.18 18.45
N LYS A 193 13.28 11.85 19.34
CA LYS A 193 12.61 13.13 19.06
C LYS A 193 13.57 14.19 18.51
N ASP A 194 14.67 14.44 19.21
CA ASP A 194 15.64 15.46 18.81
C ASP A 194 16.28 15.12 17.45
N GLN A 195 16.54 13.84 17.19
CA GLN A 195 17.09 13.37 15.92
C GLN A 195 16.14 13.66 14.77
N PHE A 196 14.85 13.32 14.88
CA PHE A 196 13.86 13.61 13.83
C PHE A 196 13.65 15.11 13.63
N ILE A 197 13.62 15.91 14.71
CA ILE A 197 13.57 17.37 14.60
C ILE A 197 14.77 17.93 13.82
N GLU A 198 15.97 17.39 14.05
CA GLU A 198 17.16 17.77 13.28
C GLU A 198 17.07 17.36 11.81
N LEU A 199 16.55 16.17 11.52
CA LEU A 199 16.35 15.69 10.15
C LEU A 199 15.37 16.61 9.39
N CYS A 200 14.25 16.99 9.99
CA CYS A 200 13.30 17.91 9.34
C CYS A 200 13.91 19.30 9.07
N LYS A 201 14.82 19.78 9.93
CA LYS A 201 15.54 21.05 9.66
C LYS A 201 16.48 20.94 8.46
N LYS A 202 17.10 19.78 8.25
CA LYS A 202 17.97 19.51 7.10
C LYS A 202 17.15 19.35 5.82
N ASP A 203 15.94 18.83 5.93
CA ASP A 203 15.02 18.63 4.81
C ASP A 203 14.52 19.94 4.18
N LEU A 204 14.38 21.00 4.98
CA LEU A 204 14.02 22.35 4.51
C LEU A 204 15.08 23.00 3.57
N GLY A 205 16.12 22.27 3.15
CA GLY A 205 17.10 22.66 2.13
C GLY A 205 17.45 21.53 1.16
N ASP A 206 17.19 21.77 -0.14
CA ASP A 206 17.52 20.97 -1.33
C ASP A 206 17.43 19.43 -1.20
N LYS A 207 16.22 18.94 -1.55
CA LYS A 207 15.75 17.55 -1.76
C LYS A 207 15.05 16.91 -0.55
N GLY A 208 13.73 16.74 -0.69
CA GLY A 208 12.81 16.11 0.27
C GLY A 208 13.32 14.78 0.85
N LEU A 209 13.81 14.83 2.08
CA LEU A 209 14.16 13.72 2.96
C LEU A 209 12.90 13.07 3.55
N PHE A 210 11.85 13.84 3.77
CA PHE A 210 10.54 13.32 4.15
C PHE A 210 9.60 13.36 2.94
N ASP A 211 8.62 12.47 2.96
CA ASP A 211 7.48 12.50 2.06
C ASP A 211 6.46 13.49 2.64
N GLU A 212 6.31 14.66 1.99
CA GLU A 212 5.43 15.73 2.48
C GLU A 212 3.94 15.37 2.42
N ASP A 213 3.54 14.39 1.60
CA ASP A 213 2.16 13.93 1.51
C ASP A 213 1.81 13.03 2.70
N ARG A 214 2.79 12.26 3.21
CA ARG A 214 2.62 11.40 4.38
C ARG A 214 2.86 12.13 5.71
N PHE A 215 3.85 13.02 5.76
CA PHE A 215 4.45 13.42 7.03
C PHE A 215 4.69 14.92 7.16
N LYS A 216 4.03 15.55 8.14
CA LYS A 216 4.12 17.00 8.35
C LYS A 216 5.12 17.35 9.45
N TYR A 217 5.99 18.32 9.19
CA TYR A 217 6.95 18.81 10.18
C TYR A 217 6.32 19.22 11.53
N ASP A 218 5.07 19.70 11.51
CA ASP A 218 4.36 20.08 12.72
C ASP A 218 4.00 18.87 13.61
N GLU A 219 3.82 17.67 13.02
CA GLU A 219 3.56 16.42 13.75
C GLU A 219 4.80 15.97 14.53
N VAL A 220 5.99 16.08 13.93
CA VAL A 220 7.29 15.82 14.62
C VAL A 220 7.51 16.78 15.78
N LYS A 221 7.22 18.07 15.58
CA LYS A 221 7.38 19.07 16.63
C LYS A 221 6.44 18.82 17.79
N ALA A 222 5.18 18.47 17.48
CA ALA A 222 4.21 18.10 18.49
C ALA A 222 4.74 16.89 19.28
N TRP A 223 5.14 15.82 18.58
CA TRP A 223 5.61 14.57 19.19
C TRP A 223 4.63 14.07 20.26
N GLN A 224 3.34 14.10 19.93
CA GLN A 224 2.26 13.75 20.86
C GLN A 224 1.20 12.98 20.10
N ARG A 225 0.95 11.75 20.53
CA ARG A 225 -0.23 10.94 20.19
C ARG A 225 -0.85 10.31 21.43
N ALA A 226 -0.79 11.03 22.56
CA ALA A 226 -1.40 10.58 23.81
C ALA A 226 -2.90 10.30 23.60
N GLY A 227 -3.32 9.06 23.82
CA GLY A 227 -4.73 8.64 23.73
C GLY A 227 -5.16 8.03 22.39
N THR A 228 -4.27 7.88 21.41
CA THR A 228 -4.53 7.09 20.20
C THR A 228 -4.16 5.62 20.46
N PRO A 229 -5.04 4.66 20.16
CA PRO A 229 -4.70 3.24 20.21
C PRO A 229 -3.51 2.93 19.30
N LYS A 230 -2.60 2.06 19.76
CA LYS A 230 -1.46 1.56 18.96
C LYS A 230 -1.92 0.51 17.94
N LEU A 231 -1.03 0.06 17.07
CA LEU A 231 -1.30 -0.89 15.97
C LEU A 231 -2.10 -2.15 16.38
N ILE A 232 -1.77 -2.83 17.47
CA ILE A 232 -2.54 -4.01 17.92
C ILE A 232 -3.83 -3.56 18.61
N GLU A 233 -3.75 -2.57 19.49
CA GLU A 233 -4.91 -2.04 20.22
C GLU A 233 -6.01 -1.48 19.29
N SER A 234 -5.63 -0.88 18.17
CA SER A 234 -6.53 -0.31 17.15
C SER A 234 -7.16 -1.37 16.25
N GLY A 235 -6.59 -2.57 16.20
CA GLY A 235 -6.96 -3.62 15.24
C GLY A 235 -6.29 -3.50 13.86
N MET A 236 -5.42 -2.51 13.63
CA MET A 236 -4.64 -2.40 12.38
C MET A 236 -3.75 -3.62 12.16
N ILE A 237 -3.16 -4.15 13.24
CA ILE A 237 -2.48 -5.46 13.23
C ILE A 237 -3.33 -6.46 14.00
N GLN A 238 -3.89 -7.43 13.27
CA GLN A 238 -4.76 -8.44 13.83
C GLN A 238 -3.95 -9.66 14.32
N THR A 239 -3.77 -9.75 15.64
CA THR A 239 -3.02 -10.88 16.23
C THR A 239 -3.78 -12.21 16.16
N ASP A 240 -5.11 -12.18 16.12
CA ASP A 240 -5.99 -13.33 15.89
C ASP A 240 -6.76 -13.11 14.58
N PHE A 241 -6.01 -12.99 13.49
CA PHE A 241 -6.52 -12.74 12.14
C PHE A 241 -7.37 -13.90 11.61
N ASN A 242 -8.51 -13.57 11.00
CA ASN A 242 -9.35 -14.50 10.26
C ASN A 242 -9.65 -13.90 8.88
N VAL A 243 -9.31 -14.64 7.82
CA VAL A 243 -9.43 -14.17 6.43
C VAL A 243 -10.89 -13.90 6.07
N VAL A 244 -11.79 -14.81 6.41
CA VAL A 244 -13.21 -14.70 6.04
C VAL A 244 -13.84 -13.53 6.79
N ASP A 245 -13.64 -13.46 8.11
CA ASP A 245 -14.24 -12.41 8.93
C ASP A 245 -13.74 -11.01 8.51
N THR A 246 -12.44 -10.89 8.21
CA THR A 246 -11.85 -9.60 7.79
C THR A 246 -12.37 -9.16 6.42
N LEU A 247 -12.33 -10.05 5.42
CA LEU A 247 -12.74 -9.69 4.07
C LEU A 247 -14.26 -9.51 3.95
N SER A 248 -15.06 -10.21 4.77
CA SER A 248 -16.49 -9.94 4.87
C SER A 248 -16.77 -8.56 5.44
N ALA A 249 -16.02 -8.13 6.47
CA ALA A 249 -16.18 -6.78 7.02
C ALA A 249 -15.85 -5.69 6.00
N TRP A 250 -14.87 -5.93 5.11
CA TRP A 250 -14.54 -4.99 4.03
C TRP A 250 -15.66 -4.89 2.98
N ALA A 251 -16.20 -6.04 2.56
CA ALA A 251 -17.30 -6.08 1.61
C ALA A 251 -18.58 -5.40 2.14
N ASP A 252 -18.82 -5.48 3.46
CA ASP A 252 -19.95 -4.81 4.10
C ASP A 252 -19.75 -3.28 4.15
N ASP A 253 -18.53 -2.79 4.42
CA ASP A 253 -18.21 -1.34 4.48
C ASP A 253 -18.34 -0.67 3.09
N ASP A 254 -17.86 -1.34 2.04
CA ASP A 254 -18.02 -0.88 0.65
C ASP A 254 -19.50 -0.76 0.24
N SER A 255 -20.37 -1.62 0.78
CA SER A 255 -21.81 -1.58 0.48
C SER A 255 -22.54 -0.41 1.14
N GLU A 256 -22.02 0.14 2.25
CA GLU A 256 -22.56 1.34 2.90
C GLU A 256 -22.15 2.62 2.15
N ASP A 257 -20.97 2.64 1.52
CA ASP A 257 -20.50 3.77 0.70
C ASP A 257 -21.26 3.87 -0.65
N GLU A 258 -21.65 2.75 -1.26
CA GLU A 258 -22.51 2.74 -2.46
C GLU A 258 -23.92 3.34 -2.23
N GLU A 259 -24.45 3.28 -0.99
CA GLU A 259 -25.73 3.95 -0.65
C GLU A 259 -25.59 5.48 -0.59
N LEU A 260 -24.40 6.00 -0.28
CA LEU A 260 -24.13 7.44 -0.22
C LEU A 260 -23.85 8.05 -1.61
N ASP A 261 -23.22 7.30 -2.51
CA ASP A 261 -22.99 7.74 -3.89
C ASP A 261 -24.28 7.86 -4.72
N ASN A 262 -25.32 7.11 -4.35
CA ASN A 262 -26.65 7.22 -4.95
C ASN A 262 -27.38 8.55 -4.67
N ILE A 263 -26.82 9.45 -3.84
CA ILE A 263 -27.41 10.77 -3.53
C ILE A 263 -26.87 11.91 -4.43
N SER A 264 -26.02 11.65 -5.44
CA SER A 264 -25.57 12.74 -6.36
C SER A 264 -25.48 12.41 -7.86
N ASN A 265 -26.37 11.57 -8.38
CA ASN A 265 -26.44 11.22 -9.81
C ASN A 265 -27.10 12.26 -10.77
N GLU A 266 -27.25 13.55 -10.41
CA GLU A 266 -27.74 14.54 -11.38
C GLU A 266 -26.63 15.09 -12.32
N GLY A 267 -25.35 14.80 -12.05
CA GLY A 267 -24.21 15.33 -12.82
C GLY A 267 -23.37 14.30 -13.59
N PHE A 268 -23.52 13.01 -13.32
CA PHE A 268 -22.67 11.95 -13.88
C PHE A 268 -23.24 11.37 -15.19
N ASP A 269 -24.57 11.25 -15.30
CA ASP A 269 -25.28 10.76 -16.49
C ASP A 269 -24.99 11.59 -17.76
N ASP A 270 -24.74 12.90 -17.63
CA ASP A 270 -24.45 13.78 -18.77
C ASP A 270 -23.02 13.57 -19.31
N PHE A 271 -22.08 13.18 -18.45
CA PHE A 271 -20.68 12.93 -18.83
C PHE A 271 -20.50 11.55 -19.49
N GLU A 272 -21.23 10.53 -19.00
CA GLU A 272 -21.21 9.19 -19.60
C GLU A 272 -21.87 9.17 -20.99
N SER A 273 -22.96 9.94 -21.16
CA SER A 273 -23.60 10.19 -22.46
C SER A 273 -22.66 10.84 -23.50
N LEU A 274 -21.72 11.68 -23.05
CA LEU A 274 -20.72 12.33 -23.92
C LEU A 274 -19.61 11.37 -24.37
N MET A 275 -19.31 10.34 -23.56
CA MET A 275 -18.21 9.38 -23.75
C MET A 275 -18.65 8.05 -24.38
N GLY A 276 -19.95 7.70 -24.34
CA GLY A 276 -20.49 6.47 -24.91
C GLY A 276 -20.40 6.37 -26.44
N GLU A 277 -20.63 5.19 -27.00
CA GLU A 277 -20.58 4.93 -28.45
C GLU A 277 -21.55 5.85 -29.22
N GLY A 278 -20.98 6.78 -30.02
CA GLY A 278 -21.74 7.80 -30.75
C GLY A 278 -21.86 9.15 -30.04
N GLY A 279 -21.32 9.28 -28.82
CA GLY A 279 -21.21 10.53 -28.07
C GLY A 279 -20.24 11.54 -28.70
N LEU A 280 -20.38 12.81 -28.33
CA LEU A 280 -19.64 13.93 -28.93
C LEU A 280 -18.11 13.76 -28.82
N LEU A 281 -17.62 13.06 -27.78
CA LEU A 281 -16.21 12.87 -27.50
C LEU A 281 -15.66 11.49 -27.94
N ALA A 282 -16.53 10.57 -28.37
CA ALA A 282 -16.15 9.19 -28.69
C ALA A 282 -15.06 9.11 -29.78
N ASN A 283 -15.08 10.04 -30.75
CA ASN A 283 -14.11 10.06 -31.85
C ASN A 283 -12.86 10.90 -31.57
N ILE A 284 -12.86 11.73 -30.52
CA ILE A 284 -11.77 12.70 -30.27
C ILE A 284 -10.65 12.06 -29.44
N LEU A 285 -10.95 11.09 -28.58
CA LEU A 285 -9.97 10.51 -27.64
C LEU A 285 -9.18 9.33 -28.20
N TYR A 286 -9.69 8.65 -29.24
CA TYR A 286 -9.11 7.39 -29.73
C TYR A 286 -8.54 7.47 -31.15
N ASP A 287 -8.65 8.62 -31.84
CA ASP A 287 -8.02 8.84 -33.13
C ASP A 287 -6.95 9.94 -33.02
N GLU A 288 -5.70 9.51 -32.98
CA GLU A 288 -4.50 10.36 -32.90
C GLU A 288 -4.46 11.38 -34.05
N ASN A 289 -5.02 11.07 -35.23
CA ASN A 289 -5.08 12.02 -36.35
C ASN A 289 -6.12 13.13 -36.12
N THR A 290 -7.28 12.80 -35.52
CA THR A 290 -8.32 13.78 -35.19
C THR A 290 -7.85 14.76 -34.10
N ILE A 291 -7.05 14.29 -33.14
CA ILE A 291 -6.42 15.15 -32.12
C ILE A 291 -5.44 16.12 -32.78
N LEU A 292 -4.61 15.63 -33.71
CA LEU A 292 -3.62 16.47 -34.40
C LEU A 292 -4.28 17.52 -35.32
N GLU A 293 -5.31 17.15 -36.09
CA GLU A 293 -6.01 18.07 -37.00
C GLU A 293 -6.80 19.18 -36.27
N ASN A 294 -7.30 18.90 -35.05
CA ASN A 294 -8.08 19.86 -34.27
C ASN A 294 -7.27 20.55 -33.15
N SER A 295 -6.00 20.17 -32.97
CA SER A 295 -5.11 20.84 -32.02
C SER A 295 -4.70 22.22 -32.53
N VAL A 296 -4.88 23.23 -31.69
CA VAL A 296 -4.42 24.60 -31.99
C VAL A 296 -2.98 24.73 -31.49
N PRO A 297 -1.98 25.05 -32.34
CA PRO A 297 -0.60 25.18 -31.90
C PRO A 297 -0.49 26.20 -30.77
N VAL A 298 0.18 25.83 -29.67
CA VAL A 298 0.33 26.65 -28.44
C VAL A 298 0.86 28.05 -28.74
N SER A 299 1.62 28.23 -29.83
CA SER A 299 2.15 29.52 -30.28
C SER A 299 1.12 30.50 -30.85
N SER A 300 -0.15 30.09 -31.01
CA SER A 300 -1.23 30.92 -31.56
C SER A 300 -2.23 31.43 -30.50
N LEU A 301 -2.08 30.99 -29.25
CA LEU A 301 -2.88 31.52 -28.14
C LEU A 301 -2.41 32.96 -27.81
N PRO A 302 -3.32 33.94 -27.67
CA PRO A 302 -2.94 35.29 -27.31
C PRO A 302 -2.21 35.27 -25.97
N THR A 303 -1.01 35.84 -25.96
CA THR A 303 -0.17 35.90 -24.77
C THR A 303 -0.86 36.81 -23.76
N ALA A 304 -1.34 36.22 -22.66
CA ALA A 304 -2.01 36.97 -21.60
C ALA A 304 -1.05 38.05 -21.05
N GLY A 305 -1.52 39.30 -21.00
CA GLY A 305 -0.76 40.40 -20.43
C GLY A 305 -0.51 40.16 -18.94
N ARG A 306 0.60 40.67 -18.40
CA ARG A 306 1.01 40.46 -16.98
C ARG A 306 -0.10 40.73 -15.94
N ASN A 307 -1.04 41.62 -16.24
CA ASN A 307 -2.12 42.00 -15.34
C ASN A 307 -3.47 41.35 -15.69
N ASP A 308 -3.56 40.58 -16.76
CA ASP A 308 -4.78 39.91 -17.21
C ASP A 308 -5.09 38.71 -16.31
N PRO A 309 -6.34 38.22 -16.30
CA PRO A 309 -6.68 36.96 -15.65
C PRO A 309 -5.78 35.83 -16.14
N CYS A 310 -5.31 35.01 -15.21
CA CYS A 310 -4.39 33.93 -15.52
C CYS A 310 -5.11 32.84 -16.33
N PRO A 311 -4.55 32.41 -17.48
CA PRO A 311 -5.21 31.44 -18.35
C PRO A 311 -5.32 30.03 -17.74
N CYS A 312 -4.67 29.76 -16.59
CA CYS A 312 -4.84 28.50 -15.85
C CYS A 312 -6.16 28.38 -15.07
N GLY A 313 -7.08 29.36 -15.20
CA GLY A 313 -8.39 29.31 -14.55
C GLY A 313 -8.40 29.70 -13.06
N SER A 314 -7.26 30.06 -12.48
CA SER A 314 -7.16 30.38 -11.04
C SER A 314 -7.88 31.66 -10.59
N GLY A 315 -8.41 32.46 -11.51
CA GLY A 315 -9.04 33.76 -11.24
C GLY A 315 -8.08 34.87 -10.79
N LYS A 316 -6.78 34.57 -10.62
CA LYS A 316 -5.74 35.53 -10.21
C LYS A 316 -5.13 36.23 -11.43
N LYS A 317 -4.50 37.40 -11.24
CA LYS A 317 -3.71 38.04 -12.31
C LYS A 317 -2.52 37.17 -12.71
N TYR A 318 -2.19 37.10 -14.00
CA TYR A 318 -1.14 36.22 -14.53
C TYR A 318 0.19 36.35 -13.77
N LYS A 319 0.65 37.58 -13.48
CA LYS A 319 1.88 37.84 -12.69
C LYS A 319 1.90 37.31 -11.25
N LYS A 320 0.73 37.00 -10.67
CA LYS A 320 0.60 36.50 -9.30
C LYS A 320 0.33 34.99 -9.24
N CYS A 321 0.21 34.33 -10.40
CA CYS A 321 -0.10 32.91 -10.47
C CYS A 321 1.03 32.14 -11.16
N CYS A 322 1.14 32.27 -12.48
CA CYS A 322 2.00 31.41 -13.31
C CYS A 322 3.29 32.08 -13.78
N LEU A 323 3.51 33.35 -13.42
CA LEU A 323 4.67 34.16 -13.84
C LEU A 323 5.66 34.41 -12.68
N ARG A 324 5.76 33.47 -11.72
CA ARG A 324 6.59 33.58 -10.50
C ARG A 324 8.01 34.04 -10.81
#